data_AF-A0A3B0P9H8-F1
#
_entry.id   AF-A0A3B0P9H8-F1
#
_cell.length_a   1.000
_cell.length_b   1.000
_cell.length_c   1.000
_cell.angle_alpha   90.00
_cell.angle_beta   90.00
_cell.angle_gamma   90.00
#
_symmetry.space_group_name_H-M   'P 1'
#
loop_
_entity.id
_entity.type
_entity.pdbx_description
1 polymer ?
#
loop_
_entity_poly.entity_id
_entity_poly.type
_entity_poly.pdbx_seq_one_letter_code
_entity_poly.pdbx_strand_id
1 'polypeptide(L)'
;MLVNDKAVLVEDFKMDKISTKDLNQKLKSLNVDKLRHVVLVSENATVFKSSANLKNVTTLKAHSLNVETLVRADVLLVENESMKLLTERVLGSN
;
A
#
# COMPACT_ATOMS: atom_id res chain seq x y z
N MET A 1 -2.87 18.61 6.18
CA MET A 1 -3.21 18.69 4.75
C MET A 1 -2.02 18.15 3.99
N LEU A 2 -2.16 17.03 3.26
CA LEU A 2 -1.08 16.53 2.40
C LEU A 2 -1.20 17.28 1.07
N VAL A 3 -0.32 18.27 0.89
CA VAL A 3 -0.22 19.14 -0.28
C VAL A 3 0.66 18.44 -1.31
N ASN A 4 0.04 17.99 -2.39
CA ASN A 4 0.56 17.90 -3.76
C ASN A 4 1.93 17.23 -4.05
N ASP A 5 2.26 16.16 -3.33
CA ASP A 5 3.20 15.14 -3.77
C ASP A 5 2.51 13.79 -3.57
N LYS A 6 2.66 12.84 -4.50
CA LYS A 6 2.17 11.47 -4.29
C LYS A 6 2.79 10.96 -2.99
N ALA A 7 1.99 10.92 -1.93
CA ALA A 7 2.51 10.65 -0.60
C ALA A 7 2.90 9.17 -0.55
N VAL A 8 4.20 8.91 -0.38
CA VAL A 8 4.70 7.59 -0.05
C VAL A 8 4.77 7.49 1.47
N LEU A 9 3.98 6.57 2.04
CA LEU A 9 4.01 6.27 3.46
C LEU A 9 4.60 4.87 3.65
N VAL A 10 5.69 4.81 4.39
CA VAL A 10 6.32 3.54 4.77
C VAL A 10 5.82 3.16 6.15
N GLU A 11 4.98 2.12 6.21
CA GLU A 11 4.37 1.66 7.46
C GLU A 11 4.09 0.15 7.40
N ASP A 12 4.31 -0.54 8.51
CA ASP A 12 4.10 -2.00 8.58
C ASP A 12 2.67 -2.34 8.96
N PHE A 13 1.95 -3.03 8.07
CA PHE A 13 0.57 -3.44 8.28
C PHE A 13 0.51 -4.88 8.82
N LYS A 14 1.11 -5.11 10.00
CA LYS A 14 1.00 -6.41 10.67
C LYS A 14 -0.45 -6.69 11.06
N MET A 15 -1.01 -7.79 10.58
CA MET A 15 -2.36 -8.26 10.87
C MET A 15 -2.31 -9.73 11.26
N ASP A 16 -2.78 -10.05 12.47
CA ASP A 16 -2.79 -11.42 12.99
C ASP A 16 -3.93 -12.26 12.40
N LYS A 17 -5.00 -11.60 11.95
CA LYS A 17 -6.19 -12.22 11.35
C LYS A 17 -6.68 -11.43 10.16
N ILE A 18 -7.38 -12.12 9.25
CA ILE A 18 -8.02 -11.50 8.09
C ILE A 18 -9.20 -10.66 8.60
N SER A 19 -9.13 -9.34 8.44
CA SER A 19 -10.15 -8.42 8.95
C SER A 19 -10.15 -7.11 8.17
N THR A 20 -11.11 -6.98 7.24
CA THR A 20 -11.30 -5.73 6.49
C THR A 20 -11.61 -4.54 7.39
N LYS A 21 -12.31 -4.77 8.52
CA LYS A 21 -12.65 -3.72 9.49
C LYS A 21 -11.38 -3.14 10.12
N ASP A 22 -10.48 -4.01 10.57
CA ASP A 22 -9.26 -3.60 11.26
C ASP A 22 -8.32 -2.86 10.30
N LEU A 23 -8.20 -3.34 9.05
CA LEU A 23 -7.43 -2.64 8.02
C LEU A 23 -8.05 -1.27 7.70
N ASN A 24 -9.37 -1.18 7.53
CA ASN A 24 -10.05 0.10 7.29
C ASN A 24 -9.85 1.08 8.45
N GLN A 25 -9.84 0.59 9.69
CA GLN A 25 -9.59 1.44 10.85
C GLN A 25 -8.15 1.98 10.86
N LYS A 26 -7.15 1.17 10.50
CA LYS A 26 -5.76 1.63 10.30
C LYS A 26 -5.66 2.67 9.18
N LEU A 27 -6.34 2.45 8.06
CA LEU A 27 -6.37 3.42 6.96
C LEU A 27 -7.04 4.74 7.37
N LYS A 28 -8.08 4.67 8.20
CA LYS A 28 -8.73 5.86 8.79
C LYS A 28 -7.82 6.63 9.73
N SER A 29 -7.02 5.96 10.58
CA SER A 29 -6.08 6.66 11.46
C SER A 29 -5.01 7.42 10.68
N LEU A 30 -4.70 6.97 9.46
CA LEU A 30 -3.76 7.61 8.55
C LEU A 30 -4.42 8.66 7.63
N ASN A 31 -5.73 8.88 7.77
CA ASN A 31 -6.55 9.77 6.92
C ASN A 31 -6.49 9.44 5.42
N VAL A 32 -6.18 8.19 5.05
CA VAL A 32 -6.13 7.74 3.65
C VAL A 32 -7.43 7.10 3.18
N ASP A 33 -8.39 6.88 4.09
CA ASP A 33 -9.70 6.28 3.79
C ASP A 33 -10.56 7.14 2.85
N LYS A 34 -10.30 8.45 2.79
CA LYS A 34 -11.01 9.41 1.93
C LYS A 34 -10.43 9.50 0.52
N LEU A 35 -9.26 8.89 0.27
CA LEU A 35 -8.61 8.89 -1.03
C LEU A 35 -9.28 7.87 -1.97
N ARG A 36 -9.24 8.16 -3.27
CA ARG A 36 -9.91 7.33 -4.29
C ARG A 36 -9.05 6.15 -4.70
N HIS A 37 -7.75 6.36 -4.79
CA HIS A 37 -6.78 5.37 -5.26
C HIS A 37 -5.65 5.21 -4.24
N VAL A 38 -5.87 4.36 -3.24
CA VAL A 38 -4.85 3.92 -2.29
C VAL A 38 -4.18 2.68 -2.83
N VAL A 39 -2.87 2.71 -3.00
CA VAL A 39 -2.09 1.53 -3.37
C VAL A 39 -1.36 1.04 -2.13
N LEU A 40 -1.56 -0.22 -1.77
CA LEU A 40 -0.87 -0.86 -0.65
C LEU A 40 0.06 -1.95 -1.18
N VAL A 41 1.34 -1.85 -0.83
CA VAL A 41 2.37 -2.78 -1.25
C VAL A 41 2.78 -3.62 -0.05
N SER A 42 2.46 -4.90 -0.10
CA SER A 42 2.69 -5.86 0.98
C SER A 42 2.96 -7.23 0.39
N GLU A 43 3.74 -8.04 1.10
CA GLU A 43 3.92 -9.48 0.79
C GLU A 43 3.00 -10.37 1.65
N ASN A 44 2.26 -9.78 2.60
CA ASN A 44 1.45 -10.51 3.57
C ASN A 44 0.07 -10.91 3.03
N ALA A 45 -0.18 -12.20 2.91
CA ALA A 45 -1.45 -12.76 2.42
C ALA A 45 -2.68 -12.32 3.25
N THR A 46 -2.51 -12.07 4.55
CA THR A 46 -3.58 -11.58 5.43
C THR A 46 -4.00 -10.15 5.05
N VAL A 47 -3.03 -9.30 4.71
CA VAL A 47 -3.29 -7.93 4.26
C VAL A 47 -4.00 -7.94 2.91
N PHE A 48 -3.55 -8.78 1.97
CA PHE A 48 -4.24 -9.00 0.70
C PHE A 48 -5.72 -9.34 0.90
N LYS A 49 -6.00 -10.39 1.69
CA LYS A 49 -7.38 -10.84 1.93
C LYS A 49 -8.21 -9.79 2.66
N SER A 50 -7.60 -9.04 3.58
CA SER A 50 -8.29 -7.99 4.33
C SER A 50 -8.64 -6.78 3.46
N SER A 51 -7.79 -6.45 2.50
CA SER A 51 -7.98 -5.33 1.57
C SER A 51 -8.95 -5.61 0.42
N ALA A 52 -9.19 -6.88 0.07
CA ALA A 52 -9.94 -7.27 -1.13
C ALA A 52 -11.36 -6.69 -1.23
N ASN A 53 -11.98 -6.36 -0.09
CA ASN A 53 -13.34 -5.79 -0.03
C ASN A 53 -13.35 -4.25 -0.03
N LEU A 54 -12.19 -3.58 0.01
CA LEU A 54 -12.09 -2.12 0.05
C LEU A 54 -12.01 -1.55 -1.37
N LYS A 55 -13.05 -0.83 -1.81
CA LYS A 55 -13.17 -0.34 -3.19
C LYS A 55 -12.10 0.67 -3.60
N ASN A 56 -11.55 1.41 -2.64
CA ASN A 56 -10.56 2.45 -2.87
C ASN A 56 -9.11 1.96 -2.64
N VAL A 57 -8.91 0.69 -2.28
CA VAL A 57 -7.60 0.12 -1.97
C VAL A 57 -7.24 -0.95 -2.99
N THR A 58 -6.08 -0.81 -3.61
CA THR A 58 -5.47 -1.84 -4.46
C THR A 58 -4.24 -2.37 -3.76
N THR A 59 -4.25 -3.66 -3.41
CA THR A 59 -3.09 -4.31 -2.79
C THR A 59 -2.31 -5.10 -3.81
N LEU A 60 -1.00 -4.94 -3.83
CA LEU A 60 -0.11 -5.57 -4.80
C LEU A 60 1.23 -5.94 -4.16
N LYS A 61 1.93 -6.90 -4.76
CA LYS A 61 3.28 -7.29 -4.34
C LYS A 61 4.30 -6.31 -4.88
N ALA A 62 5.47 -6.21 -4.23
CA ALA A 62 6.54 -5.32 -4.68
C ALA A 62 6.92 -5.54 -6.15
N HIS A 63 6.96 -6.79 -6.60
CA HIS A 63 7.29 -7.14 -7.99
C HIS A 63 6.17 -6.80 -9.00
N SER A 64 4.92 -6.71 -8.54
CA SER A 64 3.76 -6.39 -9.39
C SER A 64 3.53 -4.89 -9.55
N LEU A 65 4.32 -4.04 -8.89
CA LEU A 65 4.18 -2.60 -8.96
C LEU A 65 4.63 -2.09 -10.34
N ASN A 66 3.71 -1.46 -11.08
CA ASN A 66 3.97 -0.87 -12.39
C ASN A 66 3.78 0.66 -12.38
N VAL A 67 4.30 1.32 -13.41
CA VAL A 67 4.27 2.79 -13.53
C VAL A 67 2.83 3.31 -13.62
N GLU A 68 1.95 2.62 -14.35
CA GLU A 68 0.54 3.03 -14.50
C GLU A 68 -0.17 3.13 -13.14
N THR A 69 0.01 2.12 -12.29
CA THR A 69 -0.56 2.09 -10.94
C THR A 69 0.00 3.23 -10.08
N LEU A 70 1.31 3.50 -10.21
CA LEU A 70 1.98 4.62 -9.53
C LEU A 70 1.51 5.99 -10.04
N VAL A 71 1.10 6.08 -11.30
CA VAL A 71 0.56 7.31 -11.90
C VAL A 71 -0.84 7.59 -11.39
N ARG A 72 -1.69 6.56 -11.27
CA ARG A 72 -3.07 6.66 -10.77
C ARG A 72 -3.20 6.78 -9.25
N ALA A 73 -2.18 6.37 -8.48
CA ALA A 73 -2.25 6.38 -7.03
C ALA A 73 -2.29 7.80 -6.46
N ASP A 74 -3.23 8.04 -5.54
CA ASP A 74 -3.26 9.23 -4.70
C ASP A 74 -2.21 9.10 -3.57
N VAL A 75 -2.04 7.88 -3.07
CA VAL A 75 -1.09 7.52 -2.01
C VAL A 75 -0.53 6.13 -2.25
N LEU A 76 0.76 5.95 -1.93
CA LEU A 76 1.43 4.66 -1.92
C LEU A 76 1.79 4.30 -0.48
N LEU A 77 1.20 3.22 0.02
CA LEU A 77 1.52 2.62 1.31
C LEU A 77 2.44 1.43 1.07
N VAL A 78 3.62 1.39 1.67
CA VAL A 78 4.58 0.31 1.46
C VAL A 78 5.09 -0.22 2.80
N GLU A 79 5.05 -1.54 2.97
CA GLU A 79 5.68 -2.17 4.14
C GLU A 79 7.21 -2.13 4.03
N ASN A 80 7.91 -2.12 5.17
CA ASN A 80 9.37 -2.04 5.18
C ASN A 80 10.03 -3.19 4.41
N GLU A 81 9.45 -4.38 4.46
CA GLU A 81 9.92 -5.55 3.70
C GLU A 81 9.79 -5.32 2.19
N SER A 82 8.62 -4.85 1.75
CA SER A 82 8.38 -4.53 0.34
C SER A 82 9.22 -3.35 -0.16
N MET A 83 9.54 -2.37 0.70
CA MET A 83 10.45 -1.26 0.35
C MET A 83 11.85 -1.75 -0.01
N LYS A 84 12.38 -2.77 0.70
CA LYS A 84 13.69 -3.36 0.37
C LYS A 84 13.67 -3.99 -1.02
N LEU A 85 12.66 -4.82 -1.29
CA LEU A 85 12.48 -5.47 -2.59
C LEU A 85 12.33 -4.46 -3.75
N LEU A 86 11.58 -3.38 -3.52
CA LEU A 86 11.46 -2.30 -4.50
C LEU A 86 12.78 -1.59 -4.75
N THR A 87 13.54 -1.30 -3.69
CA THR A 87 14.83 -0.61 -3.78
C THR A 87 15.86 -1.49 -4.49
N GLU A 88 15.93 -2.78 -4.17
CA GLU A 88 16.76 -3.76 -4.87
C GLU A 88 16.40 -3.84 -6.35
N ARG A 89 15.12 -3.82 -6.71
CA ARG A 89 14.70 -3.83 -8.11
C ARG A 89 15.09 -2.56 -8.87
N VAL A 90 15.04 -1.39 -8.23
CA VAL A 90 15.32 -0.10 -8.86
C VAL A 90 16.83 0.19 -8.92
N LEU A 91 17.58 -0.17 -7.88
CA LEU A 91 19.02 0.10 -7.76
C LEU A 91 19.90 -1.08 -8.21
N GLY A 92 19.36 -2.31 -8.22
CA GLY A 92 20.07 -3.53 -8.62
C GLY A 92 20.07 -3.80 -10.13
N SER A 93 19.58 -2.86 -10.94
CA SER A 93 19.78 -2.89 -12.39
C SER A 93 21.15 -2.29 -12.73
N ASN A 94 22.22 -3.05 -12.45
CA ASN A 94 23.54 -2.90 -13.08
C ASN A 94 23.81 -4.13 -13.93
#